data_AF-M2XQT4-F1
#
_entry.id   AF-M2XQT4-F1
#
_cell.length_a   1.000
_cell.length_b   1.000
_cell.length_c   1.000
_cell.angle_alpha   90.00
_cell.angle_beta   90.00
_cell.angle_gamma   90.00
#
_symmetry.space_group_name_H-M   'P 1'
#
loop_
_entity.id
_entity.type
_entity.pdbx_description
1 polymer ?
#
loop_
_entity_poly.entity_id
_entity_poly.type
_entity_poly.pdbx_seq_one_letter_code
_entity_poly.pdbx_strand_id
1 'polypeptide(L)'
;MADPIVDIAPDQIYRRSQEFEQDNSQPEDGKQQGEKLDKSYLRFNAIGTALGFLVNGYMYQVGAILLTLYVDVYHTVNDSSFLQSALSTSVLYGVLFGLIIFGFIADVVGRKAGLIMCSSLVILGSVISVAANGTSTDGMFWMIIVGRAIVGLGMGGEYTCNVPNVMEDSEDVSRKNRGRRVSLLVMFMEVVGNNTPSVLQLILVAAACRNVFIDTASKTGVVLPNCHPQVVWRLSYGWD
;
A
#
# COMPACT_ATOMS: atom_id res chain seq x y z
N MET A 1 -11.99 -52.65 7.91
CA MET A 1 -11.22 -52.17 6.74
C MET A 1 -10.77 -50.78 7.12
N ALA A 2 -9.56 -50.67 7.67
CA ALA A 2 -8.98 -49.40 8.12
C ALA A 2 -7.87 -49.04 7.11
N ASP A 3 -7.94 -47.83 6.58
CA ASP A 3 -6.98 -47.34 5.59
C ASP A 3 -5.59 -47.18 6.22
N PRO A 4 -4.51 -47.51 5.49
CA PRO A 4 -3.16 -47.30 5.99
C PRO A 4 -2.87 -45.79 6.02
N ILE A 5 -2.40 -45.31 7.18
CA ILE A 5 -1.85 -43.98 7.35
C ILE A 5 -0.59 -43.89 6.46
N VAL A 6 -0.71 -43.16 5.36
CA VAL A 6 0.43 -42.76 4.52
C VAL A 6 1.23 -41.74 5.33
N ASP A 7 2.38 -42.16 5.84
CA ASP A 7 3.34 -41.33 6.54
C ASP A 7 4.06 -40.44 5.50
N ILE A 8 3.64 -39.18 5.37
CA ILE A 8 4.12 -38.20 4.37
C ILE A 8 5.44 -37.52 4.82
N ALA A 9 5.87 -37.71 6.07
CA ALA A 9 7.03 -37.01 6.65
C ALA A 9 8.44 -37.49 6.19
N PRO A 10 8.71 -38.77 5.83
CA PRO A 10 10.08 -39.21 5.57
C PRO A 10 10.67 -38.72 4.24
N ASP A 11 9.83 -38.37 3.24
CA ASP A 11 10.27 -37.76 1.95
C ASP A 11 11.04 -36.46 2.17
N GLN A 12 10.47 -35.57 2.99
CA GLN A 12 10.97 -34.19 3.15
C GLN A 12 12.35 -34.17 3.82
N ILE A 13 12.55 -35.06 4.79
CA ILE A 13 13.82 -35.19 5.51
C ILE A 13 14.90 -35.73 4.56
N TYR A 14 14.53 -36.70 3.71
CA TYR A 14 15.44 -37.31 2.74
C TYR A 14 15.84 -36.32 1.62
N ARG A 15 14.88 -35.53 1.13
CA ARG A 15 15.13 -34.45 0.16
C ARG A 15 16.07 -33.39 0.73
N ARG A 16 15.81 -32.96 1.96
CA ARG A 16 16.65 -31.98 2.67
C ARG A 16 18.07 -32.51 2.88
N SER A 17 18.26 -33.79 3.22
CA SER A 17 19.61 -34.37 3.33
C SER A 17 20.35 -34.38 1.99
N GLN A 18 19.66 -34.65 0.88
CA GLN A 18 20.27 -34.59 -0.45
C GLN A 18 20.63 -33.16 -0.88
N GLU A 19 19.78 -32.18 -0.57
CA GLU A 19 20.09 -30.75 -0.78
C GLU A 19 21.32 -30.32 0.03
N PHE A 20 21.47 -30.78 1.28
CA PHE A 20 22.64 -30.51 2.10
C PHE A 20 23.94 -31.15 1.54
N GLU A 21 23.89 -32.38 1.03
CA GLU A 21 25.06 -33.03 0.40
C GLU A 21 25.43 -32.39 -0.94
N GLN A 22 24.44 -31.93 -1.70
CA GLN A 22 24.63 -31.27 -2.98
C GLN A 22 25.09 -29.82 -2.82
N ASP A 23 24.64 -29.12 -1.78
CA ASP A 23 25.19 -27.82 -1.36
C ASP A 23 26.64 -28.02 -0.93
N ASN A 24 26.93 -29.01 -0.07
CA ASN A 24 28.28 -29.18 0.47
C ASN A 24 29.36 -29.52 -0.59
N SER A 25 28.97 -30.09 -1.74
CA SER A 25 29.86 -30.44 -2.85
C SER A 25 30.16 -29.29 -3.84
N GLN A 26 29.51 -28.13 -3.73
CA GLN A 26 29.80 -26.97 -4.58
C GLN A 26 31.11 -26.24 -4.18
N PRO A 27 31.89 -25.74 -5.15
CA PRO A 27 33.12 -24.98 -4.89
C PRO A 27 32.83 -23.74 -4.03
N GLU A 28 33.66 -23.48 -3.01
CA GLU A 28 33.42 -22.43 -2.00
C GLU A 28 33.28 -21.02 -2.58
N ASP A 29 33.95 -20.71 -3.69
CA ASP A 29 33.81 -19.41 -4.38
C ASP A 29 32.40 -19.26 -4.99
N GLY A 30 31.84 -20.35 -5.52
CA GLY A 30 30.45 -20.41 -6.00
C GLY A 30 29.42 -20.29 -4.88
N LYS A 31 29.68 -20.92 -3.72
CA LYS A 31 28.83 -20.78 -2.51
C LYS A 31 28.83 -19.35 -1.98
N GLN A 32 30.01 -18.72 -1.90
CA GLN A 32 30.12 -17.33 -1.43
C GLN A 32 29.48 -16.34 -2.42
N GLN A 33 29.59 -16.60 -3.73
CA GLN A 33 28.91 -15.82 -4.75
C GLN A 33 27.39 -15.97 -4.65
N GLY A 34 26.89 -17.20 -4.46
CA GLY A 34 25.46 -17.51 -4.28
C GLY A 34 24.87 -16.88 -3.02
N GLU A 35 25.56 -17.00 -1.88
CA GLU A 35 25.12 -16.43 -0.59
C GLU A 35 25.06 -14.89 -0.63
N LYS A 36 26.00 -14.25 -1.33
CA LYS A 36 25.98 -12.79 -1.54
C LYS A 36 24.82 -12.39 -2.45
N LEU A 37 24.54 -13.17 -3.49
CA LEU A 37 23.45 -12.91 -4.42
C LEU A 37 22.09 -13.04 -3.72
N ASP A 38 21.89 -14.09 -2.93
CA ASP A 38 20.68 -14.30 -2.12
C ASP A 38 20.47 -13.20 -1.08
N LYS A 39 21.53 -12.79 -0.36
CA LYS A 39 21.44 -11.65 0.56
C LYS A 39 21.09 -10.34 -0.16
N SER A 40 21.55 -10.15 -1.40
CA SER A 40 21.21 -8.97 -2.19
C SER A 40 19.75 -8.99 -2.66
N TYR A 41 19.27 -10.14 -3.16
CA TYR A 41 17.86 -10.33 -3.55
C TYR A 41 16.92 -10.13 -2.38
N LEU A 42 17.25 -10.70 -1.22
CA LEU A 42 16.50 -10.58 0.01
C LEU A 42 16.39 -9.13 0.52
N ARG A 43 17.45 -8.33 0.37
CA ARG A 43 17.43 -6.90 0.67
C ARG A 43 16.57 -6.14 -0.33
N PHE A 44 16.69 -6.45 -1.61
CA PHE A 44 15.88 -5.83 -2.66
C PHE A 44 14.39 -6.11 -2.48
N ASN A 45 14.01 -7.36 -2.21
CA ASN A 45 12.63 -7.77 -1.94
C ASN A 45 12.08 -7.06 -0.70
N ALA A 46 12.86 -7.00 0.39
CA ALA A 46 12.46 -6.29 1.60
C ALA A 46 12.23 -4.79 1.37
N ILE A 47 13.08 -4.12 0.59
CA ILE A 47 12.90 -2.71 0.22
C ILE A 47 11.67 -2.55 -0.68
N GLY A 48 11.47 -3.44 -1.66
CA GLY A 48 10.30 -3.43 -2.53
C GLY A 48 8.99 -3.55 -1.75
N THR A 49 8.92 -4.49 -0.80
CA THR A 49 7.75 -4.63 0.07
C THR A 49 7.53 -3.41 0.96
N ALA A 50 8.60 -2.87 1.57
CA ALA A 50 8.50 -1.66 2.40
C ALA A 50 7.95 -0.46 1.61
N LEU A 51 8.44 -0.24 0.38
CA LEU A 51 7.95 0.82 -0.49
C LEU A 51 6.51 0.58 -0.94
N GLY A 52 6.15 -0.67 -1.26
CA GLY A 52 4.77 -1.02 -1.61
C GLY A 52 3.79 -0.66 -0.49
N PHE A 53 4.09 -1.06 0.75
CA PHE A 53 3.24 -0.73 1.90
C PHE A 53 3.23 0.76 2.25
N LEU A 54 4.35 1.46 2.04
CA LEU A 54 4.40 2.92 2.19
C LEU A 54 3.47 3.61 1.18
N VAL A 55 3.52 3.22 -0.10
CA VAL A 55 2.64 3.77 -1.15
C VAL A 55 1.19 3.44 -0.85
N ASN A 56 0.91 2.22 -0.42
CA ASN A 56 -0.42 1.77 -0.04
C ASN A 56 -1.01 2.63 1.10
N GLY A 57 -0.24 2.85 2.18
CA GLY A 57 -0.63 3.76 3.26
C GLY A 57 -0.85 5.20 2.78
N TYR A 58 0.02 5.71 1.89
CA TYR A 58 -0.13 7.03 1.29
C TYR A 58 -1.45 7.16 0.50
N MET A 59 -1.80 6.15 -0.30
CA MET A 59 -3.02 6.17 -1.12
C MET A 59 -4.30 6.19 -0.29
N TYR A 60 -4.34 5.50 0.86
CA TYR A 60 -5.48 5.59 1.78
C TYR A 60 -5.69 7.00 2.31
N GLN A 61 -4.64 7.62 2.84
CA GLN A 61 -4.76 8.95 3.42
C GLN A 61 -5.06 10.02 2.37
N VAL A 62 -4.46 9.93 1.18
CA VAL A 62 -4.78 10.82 0.06
C VAL A 62 -6.24 10.67 -0.37
N GLY A 63 -6.79 9.46 -0.38
CA GLY A 63 -8.21 9.22 -0.65
C GLY A 63 -9.13 9.96 0.33
N ALA A 64 -8.80 9.93 1.63
CA ALA A 64 -9.56 10.64 2.66
C ALA A 64 -9.47 12.17 2.51
N ILE A 65 -8.28 12.71 2.22
CA ILE A 65 -8.08 14.16 1.99
C ILE A 65 -8.85 14.61 0.74
N LEU A 66 -8.78 13.84 -0.35
CA LEU A 66 -9.50 14.16 -1.59
C LEU A 66 -11.01 14.17 -1.41
N LEU A 67 -11.57 13.29 -0.56
CA LEU A 67 -13.00 13.31 -0.28
C LEU A 67 -13.41 14.63 0.39
N THR A 68 -12.65 15.09 1.38
CA THR A 68 -12.94 16.38 2.05
C THR A 68 -12.87 17.55 1.06
N LEU A 69 -11.94 17.49 0.11
CA LEU A 69 -11.84 18.46 -0.98
C LEU A 69 -13.07 18.42 -1.89
N TYR A 70 -13.51 17.24 -2.31
CA TYR A 70 -14.65 17.11 -3.21
C TYR A 70 -15.95 17.62 -2.59
N VAL A 71 -16.14 17.43 -1.29
CA VAL A 71 -17.31 17.96 -0.56
C VAL A 71 -17.29 19.50 -0.51
N ASP A 72 -16.13 20.13 -0.37
CA ASP A 72 -16.02 21.58 -0.28
C ASP A 72 -16.15 22.27 -1.66
N VAL A 73 -15.57 21.67 -2.70
CA VAL A 73 -15.53 22.26 -4.05
C VAL A 73 -16.78 21.95 -4.88
N TYR A 74 -17.35 20.74 -4.76
CA TYR A 74 -18.46 20.28 -5.59
C TYR A 74 -19.76 20.16 -4.80
N HIS A 75 -20.68 21.09 -5.03
CA HIS A 75 -22.03 21.05 -4.44
C HIS A 75 -22.76 19.72 -4.70
N THR A 76 -22.55 19.09 -5.86
CA THR A 76 -23.13 17.77 -6.19
C THR A 76 -22.71 16.66 -5.22
N VAL A 77 -21.48 16.71 -4.71
CA VAL A 77 -20.98 15.75 -3.73
C VAL A 77 -21.43 16.14 -2.33
N ASN A 78 -21.45 17.43 -2.00
CA ASN A 78 -21.92 17.92 -0.70
C ASN A 78 -23.39 17.56 -0.44
N ASP A 79 -24.25 17.74 -1.44
CA ASP A 79 -25.70 17.50 -1.31
C ASP A 79 -26.07 16.00 -1.31
N SER A 80 -25.17 15.15 -1.82
CA SER A 80 -25.40 13.71 -1.96
C SER A 80 -24.56 12.89 -0.98
N SER A 81 -25.18 12.45 0.12
CA SER A 81 -24.56 11.53 1.08
C SER A 81 -24.18 10.19 0.45
N PHE A 82 -24.89 9.77 -0.60
CA PHE A 82 -24.59 8.55 -1.36
C PHE A 82 -23.25 8.67 -2.09
N LEU A 83 -22.99 9.78 -2.79
CA LEU A 83 -21.73 9.97 -3.52
C LEU A 83 -20.53 10.05 -2.56
N GLN A 84 -20.68 10.73 -1.42
CA GLN A 84 -19.63 10.77 -0.40
C GLN A 84 -19.30 9.37 0.15
N SER A 85 -20.34 8.60 0.45
CA SER A 85 -20.20 7.22 0.92
C SER A 85 -19.56 6.33 -0.15
N ALA A 86 -19.97 6.46 -1.42
CA ALA A 86 -19.39 5.69 -2.51
C ALA A 86 -17.90 6.02 -2.72
N LEU A 87 -17.53 7.30 -2.69
CA LEU A 87 -16.14 7.74 -2.86
C LEU A 87 -15.23 7.22 -1.74
N SER A 88 -15.69 7.29 -0.48
CA SER A 88 -14.93 6.77 0.68
C SER A 88 -14.84 5.24 0.69
N THR A 89 -15.94 4.54 0.43
CA THR A 89 -16.02 3.08 0.60
C THR A 89 -15.54 2.31 -0.63
N SER A 90 -15.48 2.92 -1.81
CA SER A 90 -15.04 2.27 -3.06
C SER A 90 -13.69 1.57 -2.94
N VAL A 91 -12.70 2.21 -2.32
CA VAL A 91 -11.37 1.62 -2.09
C VAL A 91 -11.49 0.41 -1.15
N LEU A 92 -12.28 0.51 -0.08
CA LEU A 92 -12.47 -0.57 0.89
C LEU A 92 -13.14 -1.79 0.27
N TYR A 93 -14.18 -1.58 -0.54
CA TYR A 93 -14.79 -2.67 -1.31
C TYR A 93 -13.81 -3.27 -2.32
N GLY A 94 -13.03 -2.43 -3.02
CA GLY A 94 -11.97 -2.89 -3.91
C GLY A 94 -10.96 -3.78 -3.19
N VAL A 95 -10.48 -3.36 -2.02
CA VAL A 95 -9.56 -4.13 -1.16
C VAL A 95 -10.18 -5.46 -0.74
N LEU A 96 -11.44 -5.46 -0.32
CA LEU A 96 -12.16 -6.69 0.05
C LEU A 96 -12.17 -7.71 -1.09
N PHE A 97 -12.55 -7.28 -2.30
CA PHE A 97 -12.52 -8.17 -3.47
C PHE A 97 -11.10 -8.55 -3.87
N GLY A 98 -10.13 -7.64 -3.69
CA GLY A 98 -8.71 -7.88 -3.97
C GLY A 98 -8.14 -8.99 -3.12
N LEU A 99 -8.42 -8.97 -1.81
CA LEU A 99 -8.00 -10.00 -0.88
C LEU A 99 -8.51 -11.40 -1.28
N ILE A 100 -9.75 -11.49 -1.76
CA ILE A 100 -10.36 -12.78 -2.15
C ILE A 100 -9.79 -13.27 -3.49
N ILE A 101 -9.78 -12.41 -4.51
CA ILE A 101 -9.38 -12.78 -5.88
C ILE A 101 -7.89 -13.07 -5.93
N PHE A 102 -7.07 -12.16 -5.40
CA PHE A 102 -5.62 -12.33 -5.42
C PHE A 102 -5.11 -13.30 -4.38
N GLY A 103 -5.90 -13.65 -3.36
CA GLY A 103 -5.62 -14.81 -2.51
C GLY A 103 -5.50 -16.09 -3.34
N PHE A 104 -6.50 -16.37 -4.18
CA PHE A 104 -6.49 -17.56 -5.04
C PHE A 104 -5.44 -17.46 -6.16
N ILE A 105 -5.28 -16.28 -6.78
CA ILE A 105 -4.29 -16.09 -7.86
C ILE A 105 -2.86 -16.24 -7.32
N ALA A 106 -2.57 -15.77 -6.11
CA ALA A 106 -1.24 -15.89 -5.49
C ALA A 106 -0.81 -17.35 -5.34
N ASP A 107 -1.76 -18.23 -5.03
CA ASP A 107 -1.50 -19.67 -4.85
C ASP A 107 -1.25 -20.39 -6.19
N VAL A 108 -1.82 -19.90 -7.30
CA VAL A 108 -1.73 -20.57 -8.63
C VAL A 108 -0.62 -20.00 -9.53
N VAL A 109 -0.50 -18.66 -9.58
CA VAL A 109 0.38 -17.96 -10.54
C VAL A 109 1.78 -17.69 -9.95
N GLY A 110 1.92 -17.84 -8.62
CA GLY A 110 3.15 -17.61 -7.89
C GLY A 110 3.33 -16.17 -7.41
N ARG A 111 3.98 -16.01 -6.25
CA ARG A 111 4.05 -14.74 -5.50
C ARG A 111 4.64 -13.57 -6.29
N LYS A 112 5.75 -13.78 -7.03
CA LYS A 112 6.44 -12.69 -7.77
C LYS A 112 5.60 -12.14 -8.92
N ALA A 113 4.94 -13.01 -9.69
CA ALA A 113 4.06 -12.60 -10.78
C ALA A 113 2.79 -11.93 -10.24
N GLY A 114 2.24 -12.45 -9.14
CA GLY A 114 1.12 -11.83 -8.42
C GLY A 114 1.43 -10.39 -8.00
N LEU A 115 2.60 -10.15 -7.39
CA LEU A 115 3.02 -8.80 -6.98
C LEU A 115 3.09 -7.81 -8.15
N ILE A 116 3.67 -8.20 -9.27
CA ILE A 116 3.77 -7.33 -10.46
C ILE A 116 2.37 -7.02 -11.01
N MET A 117 1.47 -8.02 -11.04
CA MET A 117 0.09 -7.79 -11.48
C MET A 117 -0.66 -6.84 -10.53
N CYS A 118 -0.53 -7.01 -9.22
CA CYS A 118 -1.16 -6.13 -8.24
C CYS A 118 -0.68 -4.67 -8.39
N SER A 119 0.63 -4.45 -8.46
CA SER A 119 1.18 -3.10 -8.65
C SER A 119 0.77 -2.50 -10.00
N SER A 120 0.62 -3.32 -11.05
CA SER A 120 0.09 -2.84 -12.33
C SER A 120 -1.37 -2.36 -12.23
N LEU A 121 -2.21 -3.04 -11.44
CA LEU A 121 -3.60 -2.62 -11.19
C LEU A 121 -3.66 -1.32 -10.39
N VAL A 122 -2.80 -1.17 -9.37
CA VAL A 122 -2.71 0.09 -8.60
C VAL A 122 -2.32 1.25 -9.52
N ILE A 123 -1.34 1.06 -10.40
CA ILE A 123 -0.92 2.08 -11.36
C ILE A 123 -2.06 2.40 -12.34
N LEU A 124 -2.70 1.39 -12.91
CA LEU A 124 -3.81 1.58 -13.85
C LEU A 124 -4.98 2.31 -13.21
N GLY A 125 -5.40 1.91 -12.01
CA GLY A 125 -6.47 2.57 -11.28
C GLY A 125 -6.13 4.02 -10.93
N SER A 126 -4.86 4.28 -10.56
CA SER A 126 -4.37 5.64 -10.28
C SER A 126 -4.39 6.52 -11.52
N VAL A 127 -3.97 5.99 -12.67
CA VAL A 127 -4.03 6.69 -13.97
C VAL A 127 -5.47 7.00 -14.34
N ILE A 128 -6.41 6.06 -14.13
CA ILE A 128 -7.85 6.29 -14.37
C ILE A 128 -8.38 7.39 -13.45
N SER A 129 -8.00 7.40 -12.17
CA SER A 129 -8.43 8.44 -11.21
C SER A 129 -7.88 9.83 -11.58
N VAL A 130 -6.65 9.92 -12.10
CA VAL A 130 -6.03 11.19 -12.52
C VAL A 130 -6.55 11.67 -13.87
N ALA A 131 -6.77 10.74 -14.81
CA ALA A 131 -7.30 11.03 -16.14
C ALA A 131 -8.83 11.19 -16.15
N ALA A 132 -9.48 11.18 -14.98
CA ALA A 132 -10.92 11.31 -14.87
C ALA A 132 -11.36 12.71 -15.36
N ASN A 133 -11.90 12.74 -16.57
CA ASN A 133 -12.48 13.94 -17.18
C ASN A 133 -13.83 13.56 -17.78
N GLY A 134 -14.90 13.98 -17.12
CA GLY A 134 -16.28 13.73 -17.57
C GLY A 134 -16.87 14.97 -18.22
N THR A 135 -17.66 14.79 -19.28
CA THR A 135 -18.51 15.86 -19.84
C THR A 135 -19.60 16.32 -18.85
N SER A 136 -19.88 15.52 -17.82
CA SER A 136 -20.76 15.82 -16.70
C SER A 136 -20.06 15.52 -15.37
N THR A 137 -20.35 16.33 -14.34
CA THR A 137 -19.77 16.19 -13.00
C THR A 137 -20.02 14.81 -12.38
N ASP A 138 -21.21 14.25 -12.57
CA ASP A 138 -21.55 12.90 -12.10
C ASP A 138 -20.73 11.82 -12.82
N GLY A 139 -20.55 11.93 -14.14
CA GLY A 139 -19.75 10.98 -14.91
C GLY A 139 -18.28 10.97 -14.50
N MET A 140 -17.73 12.14 -14.17
CA MET A 140 -16.38 12.27 -13.62
C MET A 140 -16.25 11.53 -12.29
N PHE A 141 -17.19 11.72 -11.36
CA PHE A 141 -17.14 11.04 -10.06
C PHE A 141 -17.31 9.53 -10.17
N TRP A 142 -18.15 9.03 -11.07
CA TRP A 142 -18.25 7.59 -11.34
C TRP A 142 -16.95 7.00 -11.87
N MET A 143 -16.25 7.70 -12.76
CA MET A 143 -14.94 7.28 -13.25
C MET A 143 -13.90 7.24 -12.12
N ILE A 144 -13.92 8.23 -11.22
CA ILE A 144 -13.06 8.25 -10.03
C ILE A 144 -13.39 7.07 -9.11
N ILE A 145 -14.67 6.80 -8.83
CA ILE A 145 -15.12 5.68 -7.98
C ILE A 145 -14.63 4.35 -8.53
N VAL A 146 -14.77 4.12 -9.84
CA VAL A 146 -14.28 2.89 -10.49
C VAL A 146 -12.76 2.81 -10.44
N GLY A 147 -12.05 3.91 -10.73
CA GLY A 147 -10.60 3.97 -10.61
C GLY A 147 -10.12 3.64 -9.19
N ARG A 148 -10.78 4.19 -8.17
CA ARG A 148 -10.52 3.91 -6.75
C ARG A 148 -10.79 2.46 -6.37
N ALA A 149 -11.83 1.85 -6.91
CA ALA A 149 -12.11 0.44 -6.70
C ALA A 149 -11.01 -0.46 -7.32
N ILE A 150 -10.50 -0.12 -8.51
CA ILE A 150 -9.38 -0.83 -9.15
C ILE A 150 -8.07 -0.67 -8.35
N VAL A 151 -7.80 0.54 -7.87
CA VAL A 151 -6.67 0.78 -6.95
C VAL A 151 -6.80 -0.08 -5.71
N GLY A 152 -7.99 -0.11 -5.09
CA GLY A 152 -8.29 -0.97 -3.94
C GLY A 152 -8.09 -2.45 -4.23
N LEU A 153 -8.52 -2.94 -5.39
CA LEU A 153 -8.29 -4.32 -5.85
C LEU A 153 -6.80 -4.69 -5.86
N GLY A 154 -5.97 -3.81 -6.44
CA GLY A 154 -4.52 -3.99 -6.47
C GLY A 154 -3.91 -3.96 -5.06
N MET A 155 -4.29 -2.98 -4.23
CA MET A 155 -3.84 -2.85 -2.85
C MET A 155 -4.16 -4.12 -2.04
N GLY A 156 -5.40 -4.63 -2.14
CA GLY A 156 -5.83 -5.87 -1.49
C GLY A 156 -4.97 -7.08 -1.87
N GLY A 157 -4.63 -7.22 -3.15
CA GLY A 157 -3.75 -8.29 -3.62
C GLY A 157 -2.28 -8.12 -3.21
N GLU A 158 -1.80 -6.90 -3.03
CA GLU A 158 -0.46 -6.66 -2.46
C GLU A 158 -0.37 -7.20 -1.04
N TYR A 159 -1.43 -7.10 -0.21
CA TYR A 159 -1.43 -7.69 1.13
C TYR A 159 -1.30 -9.22 1.11
N THR A 160 -2.05 -9.91 0.25
CA THR A 160 -2.04 -11.39 0.20
C THR A 160 -0.74 -11.94 -0.35
N CYS A 161 -0.08 -11.22 -1.27
CA CYS A 161 1.16 -11.66 -1.88
C CYS A 161 2.39 -11.26 -1.03
N ASN A 162 2.46 -10.01 -0.55
CA ASN A 162 3.67 -9.48 0.11
C ASN A 162 3.89 -10.06 1.51
N VAL A 163 2.84 -10.22 2.31
CA VAL A 163 2.99 -10.67 3.69
C VAL A 163 3.63 -12.05 3.75
N PRO A 164 3.09 -13.08 3.08
CA PRO A 164 3.73 -14.39 3.07
C PRO A 164 5.07 -14.43 2.32
N ASN A 165 5.29 -13.61 1.29
CA ASN A 165 6.62 -13.45 0.65
C ASN A 165 7.67 -12.98 1.66
N VAL A 166 7.37 -11.97 2.49
CA VAL A 166 8.27 -11.50 3.54
C VAL A 166 8.41 -12.53 4.68
N MET A 167 7.39 -13.33 4.95
CA MET A 167 7.46 -14.39 5.94
C MET A 167 8.41 -15.51 5.53
N GLU A 168 8.39 -15.90 4.25
CA GLU A 168 9.30 -16.86 3.63
C GLU A 168 10.73 -16.33 3.66
N ASP A 169 10.95 -15.11 3.17
CA ASP A 169 12.24 -14.40 3.26
C ASP A 169 12.78 -14.24 4.70
N SER A 170 11.88 -14.25 5.69
CA SER A 170 12.26 -14.17 7.10
C SER A 170 12.66 -15.51 7.71
N GLU A 171 12.28 -16.64 7.08
CA GLU A 171 12.77 -17.99 7.46
C GLU A 171 14.31 -18.03 7.38
N ASP A 172 14.85 -17.48 6.29
CA ASP A 172 16.27 -17.61 5.91
C ASP A 172 17.22 -16.70 6.70
N VAL A 173 16.69 -15.64 7.33
CA VAL A 173 17.54 -14.66 8.04
C VAL A 173 17.70 -14.98 9.51
N SER A 174 16.60 -15.16 10.26
CA SER A 174 16.66 -15.40 11.71
C SER A 174 15.30 -15.75 12.29
N ARG A 175 15.14 -17.01 12.75
CA ARG A 175 13.91 -17.52 13.38
C ARG A 175 13.41 -16.71 14.58
N LYS A 176 14.32 -16.10 15.35
CA LYS A 176 13.97 -15.34 16.57
C LYS A 176 13.36 -13.96 16.29
N ASN A 177 13.66 -13.35 15.13
CA ASN A 177 13.31 -11.96 14.81
C ASN A 177 12.32 -11.83 13.65
N ARG A 178 11.69 -12.95 13.22
CA ARG A 178 10.81 -13.02 12.05
C ARG A 178 9.64 -12.05 12.15
N GLY A 179 8.91 -12.10 13.26
CA GLY A 179 7.76 -11.20 13.51
C GLY A 179 8.18 -9.73 13.55
N ARG A 180 9.35 -9.42 14.11
CA ARG A 180 9.88 -8.04 14.13
C ARG A 180 10.16 -7.53 12.73
N ARG A 181 10.73 -8.36 11.85
CA ARG A 181 11.03 -7.95 10.47
C ARG A 181 9.76 -7.70 9.67
N VAL A 182 8.76 -8.57 9.76
CA VAL A 182 7.49 -8.38 9.06
C VAL A 182 6.76 -7.14 9.58
N SER A 183 6.67 -6.98 10.90
CA SER A 183 6.04 -5.80 11.50
C SER A 183 6.71 -4.49 11.09
N LEU A 184 8.05 -4.47 10.99
CA LEU A 184 8.79 -3.29 10.53
C LEU A 184 8.61 -3.00 9.03
N LEU A 185 8.61 -4.03 8.18
CA LEU A 185 8.50 -3.84 6.74
C LEU A 185 7.07 -3.54 6.28
N VAL A 186 6.07 -4.10 6.96
CA VAL A 186 4.66 -3.97 6.59
C VAL A 186 4.00 -2.86 7.42
N MET A 187 3.74 -3.14 8.70
CA MET A 187 2.90 -2.30 9.55
C MET A 187 3.52 -0.92 9.79
N PHE A 188 4.81 -0.87 10.10
CA PHE A 188 5.48 0.40 10.37
C PHE A 188 5.58 1.28 9.12
N MET A 189 5.92 0.70 7.96
CA MET A 189 5.99 1.46 6.69
C MET A 189 4.60 1.92 6.23
N GLU A 190 3.56 1.11 6.42
CA GLU A 190 2.17 1.50 6.13
C GLU A 190 1.72 2.68 7.00
N VAL A 191 2.01 2.65 8.30
CA VAL A 191 1.72 3.75 9.22
C VAL A 191 2.48 5.02 8.83
N VAL A 192 3.77 4.90 8.48
CA VAL A 192 4.57 6.03 7.99
C VAL A 192 3.96 6.60 6.70
N GLY A 193 3.57 5.74 5.75
CA GLY A 193 2.89 6.12 4.52
C GLY A 193 1.60 6.89 4.78
N ASN A 194 0.75 6.39 5.69
CA ASN A 194 -0.53 7.03 6.03
C ASN A 194 -0.34 8.39 6.70
N ASN A 195 0.73 8.61 7.47
CA ASN A 195 0.98 9.91 8.12
C ASN A 195 1.70 10.93 7.21
N THR A 196 2.41 10.46 6.17
CA THR A 196 3.20 11.32 5.28
C THR A 196 2.40 12.46 4.62
N PRO A 197 1.22 12.24 4.00
CA PRO A 197 0.47 13.32 3.36
C PRO A 197 -0.14 14.30 4.38
N SER A 198 -0.50 13.84 5.57
CA SER A 198 -0.96 14.73 6.66
C SER A 198 0.16 15.66 7.14
N VAL A 199 1.39 15.15 7.29
CA VAL A 199 2.57 15.96 7.62
C VAL A 199 2.89 16.96 6.50
N LEU A 200 2.84 16.52 5.25
CA LEU A 200 3.04 17.41 4.10
C LEU A 200 2.01 18.54 4.10
N GLN A 201 0.74 18.23 4.34
CA GLN A 201 -0.34 19.23 4.44
C GLN A 201 -0.09 20.22 5.57
N LEU A 202 0.34 19.77 6.75
CA LEU A 202 0.67 20.64 7.87
C LEU A 202 1.87 21.55 7.57
N ILE A 203 2.90 21.04 6.88
CA ILE A 203 4.06 21.84 6.46
C ILE A 203 3.64 22.92 5.47
N LEU A 204 2.78 22.60 4.51
CA LEU A 204 2.24 23.57 3.54
C LEU A 204 1.46 24.69 4.24
N VAL A 205 0.61 24.33 5.20
CA VAL A 205 -0.13 25.31 6.01
C VAL A 205 0.82 26.18 6.84
N ALA A 206 1.83 25.58 7.50
CA ALA A 206 2.81 26.32 8.29
C ALA A 206 3.69 27.25 7.43
N ALA A 207 4.03 26.86 6.21
CA ALA A 207 4.81 27.68 5.28
C ALA A 207 4.02 28.88 4.75
N ALA A 208 2.73 28.71 4.46
CA ALA A 208 1.87 29.78 3.94
C ALA A 208 1.33 30.72 5.02
N CYS A 209 1.21 30.24 6.25
CA CYS A 209 0.86 31.04 7.41
C CYS A 209 2.10 31.27 8.29
N ARG A 210 3.02 32.11 7.79
CA ARG A 210 4.23 32.52 8.51
C ARG A 210 3.81 33.45 9.67
N ASN A 211 3.55 32.87 10.85
CA ASN A 211 3.09 33.46 12.13
C ASN A 211 1.68 33.02 12.58
N VAL A 212 1.48 31.72 12.82
CA VAL A 212 0.28 31.19 13.52
C VAL A 212 0.41 31.42 15.02
N PHE A 213 -0.51 32.19 15.61
CA PHE A 213 -0.67 32.28 17.05
C PHE A 213 -1.96 31.57 17.46
N ILE A 214 -1.88 30.74 18.51
CA ILE A 214 -3.07 30.17 19.15
C ILE A 214 -3.63 31.27 20.06
N ASP A 215 -4.77 31.84 19.67
CA ASP A 215 -5.46 32.87 20.44
C ASP A 215 -6.88 32.39 20.73
N THR A 216 -7.18 32.28 22.01
CA THR A 216 -8.43 31.74 22.56
C THR A 216 -9.65 32.64 22.26
N ALA A 217 -9.43 33.86 21.73
CA ALA A 217 -10.50 34.79 21.37
C ALA A 217 -11.16 34.54 19.99
N SER A 218 -10.55 33.72 19.12
CA SER A 218 -11.10 33.41 17.79
C SER A 218 -12.09 32.24 17.84
N LYS A 219 -13.16 32.26 17.02
CA LYS A 219 -14.17 31.17 16.96
C LYS A 219 -13.57 29.80 16.60
N THR A 220 -12.36 29.78 16.05
CA THR A 220 -11.58 28.58 15.68
C THR A 220 -10.33 28.37 16.55
N GLY A 221 -10.09 29.21 17.57
CA GLY A 221 -8.93 29.11 18.49
C GLY A 221 -7.57 29.47 17.89
N VAL A 222 -7.54 29.94 16.63
CA VAL A 222 -6.32 30.28 15.89
C VAL A 222 -6.50 31.62 15.19
N VAL A 223 -5.54 32.52 15.34
CA VAL A 223 -5.48 33.82 14.64
C VAL A 223 -4.28 33.79 13.70
N LEU A 224 -4.54 34.08 12.42
CA LEU A 224 -3.59 33.95 11.32
C LEU A 224 -3.24 35.33 10.74
N PRO A 225 -2.45 36.17 11.43
CA PRO A 225 -2.00 37.44 10.88
C PRO A 225 -1.03 37.17 9.72
N ASN A 226 -1.33 37.70 8.53
CA ASN A 226 -0.57 37.47 7.28
C ASN A 226 -0.57 36.02 6.76
N CYS A 227 -1.64 35.24 6.97
CA CYS A 227 -1.80 34.03 6.16
C CYS A 227 -2.40 34.38 4.80
N HIS A 228 -1.80 33.86 3.73
CA HIS A 228 -2.39 33.85 2.40
C HIS A 228 -3.11 32.51 2.18
N PRO A 229 -4.38 32.37 2.62
CA PRO A 229 -5.11 31.10 2.49
C PRO A 229 -5.24 30.67 1.03
N GLN A 230 -5.26 31.63 0.09
CA GLN A 230 -5.21 31.35 -1.34
C GLN A 230 -3.95 30.58 -1.78
N VAL A 231 -2.80 30.75 -1.12
CA VAL A 231 -1.55 30.04 -1.46
C VAL A 231 -1.58 28.61 -0.91
N VAL A 232 -2.10 28.40 0.30
CA VAL A 232 -2.34 27.05 0.85
C VAL A 232 -3.27 26.27 -0.08
N TRP A 233 -4.40 26.86 -0.42
CA TRP A 233 -5.38 26.22 -1.29
C TRP A 233 -4.79 25.90 -2.67
N ARG A 234 -4.04 26.83 -3.27
CA ARG A 234 -3.41 26.64 -4.59
C ARG A 234 -2.27 25.61 -4.57
N LEU A 235 -1.43 25.57 -3.53
CA LEU A 235 -0.33 24.60 -3.42
C LEU A 235 -0.78 23.21 -2.96
N SER A 236 -1.75 23.12 -2.06
CA SER A 236 -2.24 21.83 -1.55
C SER A 236 -3.15 21.12 -2.55
N TYR A 237 -3.93 21.86 -3.34
CA TYR A 237 -5.05 21.27 -4.06
C TYR A 237 -5.09 21.57 -5.57
N GLY A 238 -4.27 22.51 -6.07
CA GLY A 238 -4.02 22.73 -7.50
C GLY A 238 -5.14 23.45 -8.28
N TRP A 239 -4.81 24.67 -8.72
CA TRP A 239 -5.51 25.53 -9.73
C TRP A 239 -6.90 26.08 -9.38
N ASP A 240 -7.38 26.97 -10.27
CA ASP A 240 -7.76 28.39 -10.04
C ASP A 240 -8.92 28.75 -9.12
#